data_AF-A0A7C3YKT2-F1
#
_entry.id   AF-A0A7C3YKT2-F1
#
_cell.length_a   1.000
_cell.length_b   1.000
_cell.length_c   1.000
_cell.angle_alpha   90.00
_cell.angle_beta   90.00
_cell.angle_gamma   90.00
#
_symmetry.space_group_name_H-M   'P 1'
#
loop_
_entity.id
_entity.type
_entity.pdbx_description
1 polymer ?
#
loop_
_entity_poly.entity_id
_entity_poly.type
_entity_poly.pdbx_seq_one_letter_code
_entity_poly.pdbx_strand_id
1 'polypeptide(L)'
;MFVNTNQMDLYTVMLKRQILAQSDYYKAFIEENLQPDFDAKSKGNCFICNKESPVSSNVTKLKFKYYIEDKINFSSDVQGDFNKNFSFCPLCYTKLQAGENFIQNKLKTNIGSFSAYLIPKFLFNLKMTSEQLSKFANFVLFSFNTARNFEGINKFYDRIREDYIEYDDIKNSFIFNVLFFKKNKAEMKILKLIKDIPPDRFTKLIETTNKVKEKMKDLLSESPMWNIDLAKIYYLTPVKKSGGDPTAYKELLELYSAIISGESIDYLVMIRQFTDLIRVYRFERFPIYNITKPNDVIWGMTSAVIQCNLLLLYLKELNLLRGGISMENTDLETLKIDDDMKEFITKIGYNEPQIALFLMGKLIGEIGWRQGGNEPILEKITYQGMDSKRLLRLTNEIFEKLKQYKALTPYNKNIFTACKMLLDKYINNWQLDDQENVFYILSGYSYRRQRAKPDTEEPEANESEETDEPSLF
;
A
#
# COMPACT_ATOMS: atom_id res chain seq x y z
N MET A 1 -27.69 -19.88 -2.95
CA MET A 1 -27.11 -18.84 -3.82
C MET A 1 -27.13 -17.55 -3.03
N PHE A 2 -26.05 -17.24 -2.31
CA PHE A 2 -26.01 -16.14 -1.34
C PHE A 2 -25.68 -14.83 -2.05
N VAL A 3 -26.65 -13.92 -2.14
CA VAL A 3 -26.52 -12.58 -2.71
C VAL A 3 -26.12 -11.62 -1.60
N ASN A 4 -25.07 -10.81 -1.86
CA ASN A 4 -24.50 -9.86 -0.92
C ASN A 4 -25.43 -8.63 -0.77
N THR A 5 -25.79 -8.30 0.46
CA THR A 5 -26.88 -7.40 0.91
C THR A 5 -26.58 -5.90 0.78
N ASN A 6 -26.13 -5.44 -0.38
CA ASN A 6 -26.14 -4.01 -0.73
C ASN A 6 -26.44 -3.73 -2.22
N GLN A 7 -27.05 -4.69 -2.92
CA GLN A 7 -27.69 -4.38 -4.19
C GLN A 7 -29.07 -3.79 -3.90
N MET A 8 -29.27 -2.51 -4.23
CA MET A 8 -30.63 -1.98 -4.36
C MET A 8 -31.33 -2.84 -5.41
N ASP A 9 -32.33 -3.61 -5.00
CA ASP A 9 -33.24 -4.23 -5.94
C ASP A 9 -34.02 -3.11 -6.64
N LEU A 10 -33.63 -2.82 -7.88
CA LEU A 10 -34.29 -1.82 -8.72
C LEU A 10 -35.51 -2.48 -9.37
N TYR A 11 -36.68 -2.17 -8.83
CA TYR A 11 -37.96 -2.58 -9.42
C TYR A 11 -38.37 -1.59 -10.51
N THR A 12 -38.90 -2.11 -11.62
CA THR A 12 -39.59 -1.30 -12.63
C THR A 12 -41.03 -1.77 -12.75
N VAL A 13 -41.94 -0.84 -13.02
CA VAL A 13 -43.34 -1.16 -13.32
C VAL A 13 -43.44 -1.64 -14.76
N MET A 14 -44.27 -2.65 -15.00
CA MET A 14 -44.59 -3.13 -16.34
C MET A 14 -46.07 -2.87 -16.60
N LEU A 15 -46.38 -2.06 -17.61
CA LEU A 15 -47.76 -1.76 -18.00
C LEU A 15 -48.02 -2.36 -19.38
N LYS A 16 -49.03 -3.24 -19.51
CA LYS A 16 -49.37 -3.91 -20.78
C LYS A 16 -48.16 -4.58 -21.47
N ARG A 17 -47.31 -5.26 -20.69
CA ARG A 17 -46.06 -5.90 -21.15
C ARG A 17 -44.97 -4.95 -21.66
N GLN A 18 -45.13 -3.64 -21.50
CA GLN A 18 -44.06 -2.66 -21.72
C GLN A 18 -43.43 -2.28 -20.39
N ILE A 19 -42.10 -2.31 -20.34
CA ILE A 19 -41.32 -1.88 -19.18
C ILE A 19 -41.33 -0.35 -19.14
N LEU A 20 -41.90 0.25 -18.08
CA LEU A 20 -42.02 1.71 -17.99
C LEU A 20 -40.66 2.42 -18.09
N ALA A 21 -39.62 1.86 -17.46
CA ALA A 21 -38.25 2.38 -17.53
C ALA A 21 -37.65 2.45 -18.94
N GLN A 22 -38.21 1.71 -19.90
CA GLN A 22 -37.77 1.73 -21.30
C GLN A 22 -38.56 2.73 -22.15
N SER A 23 -39.70 3.22 -21.67
CA SER A 23 -40.52 4.19 -22.39
C SER A 23 -39.82 5.55 -22.47
N ASP A 24 -39.93 6.21 -23.63
CA ASP A 24 -39.30 7.52 -23.82
C ASP A 24 -39.95 8.60 -22.94
N TYR A 25 -41.24 8.47 -22.64
CA TYR A 25 -41.95 9.35 -21.69
C TYR A 25 -41.34 9.25 -20.28
N TYR A 26 -41.11 8.04 -19.76
CA TYR A 26 -40.52 7.87 -18.44
C TYR A 26 -39.08 8.36 -18.40
N LYS A 27 -38.28 8.11 -19.45
CA LYS A 27 -36.92 8.67 -19.55
C LYS A 27 -36.95 10.19 -19.52
N ALA A 28 -37.82 10.83 -20.29
CA ALA A 28 -37.98 12.28 -20.32
C ALA A 28 -38.43 12.83 -18.96
N PHE A 29 -39.39 12.16 -18.29
CA PHE A 29 -39.82 12.53 -16.93
C PHE A 29 -38.67 12.44 -15.92
N ILE A 30 -37.89 11.35 -15.96
CA ILE A 30 -36.72 11.21 -15.08
C ILE A 30 -35.66 12.26 -15.41
N GLU A 31 -35.39 12.54 -16.68
CA GLU A 31 -34.46 13.61 -17.08
C GLU A 31 -34.91 14.98 -16.56
N GLU A 32 -36.20 15.31 -16.66
CA GLU A 32 -36.77 16.55 -16.14
C GLU A 32 -36.66 16.66 -14.62
N ASN A 33 -36.91 15.56 -13.89
CA ASN A 33 -36.77 15.53 -12.42
C ASN A 33 -35.31 15.45 -11.94
N LEU A 34 -34.39 15.01 -12.80
CA LEU A 34 -32.95 15.02 -12.55
C LEU A 34 -32.30 16.35 -12.94
N GLN A 35 -33.01 17.24 -13.65
CA GLN A 35 -32.52 18.60 -13.88
C GLN A 35 -32.31 19.26 -12.51
N PRO A 36 -31.11 19.79 -12.23
CA PRO A 36 -30.91 20.57 -11.03
C PRO A 36 -31.88 21.76 -11.09
N ASP A 37 -32.67 21.96 -10.03
CA ASP A 37 -33.36 23.24 -9.81
C ASP A 37 -32.33 24.38 -9.91
N PHE A 38 -32.25 24.96 -11.10
CA PHE A 38 -31.15 25.80 -11.53
C PHE A 38 -31.58 27.23 -11.29
N ASP A 39 -31.20 27.75 -10.13
CA ASP A 39 -31.46 29.12 -9.70
C ASP A 39 -30.53 30.08 -10.48
N ALA A 40 -30.93 30.40 -11.70
CA ALA A 40 -30.22 31.31 -12.59
C ALA A 40 -30.52 32.76 -12.19
N LYS A 41 -29.74 33.30 -11.24
CA LYS A 41 -29.97 34.64 -10.70
C LYS A 41 -29.54 35.77 -11.64
N SER A 42 -28.56 35.52 -12.51
CA SER A 42 -27.98 36.55 -13.38
C SER A 42 -27.34 35.98 -14.65
N LYS A 43 -27.14 36.85 -15.65
CA LYS A 43 -26.27 36.55 -16.79
C LYS A 43 -24.81 36.73 -16.37
N GLY A 44 -23.97 35.79 -16.77
CA GLY A 44 -22.54 35.85 -16.52
C GLY A 44 -21.79 34.83 -17.37
N ASN A 45 -20.47 34.78 -17.20
CA ASN A 45 -19.64 33.79 -17.88
C ASN A 45 -19.61 32.50 -17.08
N CYS A 46 -19.87 31.38 -17.75
CA CYS A 46 -19.72 30.06 -17.14
C CYS A 46 -18.23 29.73 -16.95
N PHE A 47 -17.83 29.35 -15.73
CA PHE A 47 -16.44 29.03 -15.38
C PHE A 47 -15.85 27.89 -16.24
N ILE A 48 -16.67 26.95 -16.69
CA ILE A 48 -16.21 25.77 -17.46
C ILE A 48 -16.10 26.06 -18.96
N CYS A 49 -17.14 26.62 -19.56
CA CYS A 49 -17.21 26.78 -21.02
C CYS A 49 -16.92 28.22 -21.48
N ASN A 50 -16.77 29.16 -20.54
CA ASN A 50 -16.53 30.58 -20.76
C ASN A 50 -17.58 31.27 -21.65
N LYS A 51 -18.77 30.67 -21.82
CA LYS A 51 -19.88 31.25 -22.57
C LYS A 51 -20.72 32.13 -21.65
N GLU A 52 -21.10 33.29 -22.15
CA GLU A 52 -22.09 34.15 -21.51
C GLU A 52 -23.46 33.47 -21.57
N SER A 53 -24.08 33.26 -20.41
CA SER A 53 -25.37 32.57 -20.28
C SER A 53 -25.99 32.86 -18.91
N PRO A 54 -27.25 32.48 -18.66
CA PRO A 54 -27.75 32.40 -17.30
C PRO A 54 -26.87 31.44 -16.50
N VAL A 55 -26.29 31.92 -15.40
CA VAL A 55 -25.39 31.14 -14.55
C VAL A 55 -25.91 31.09 -13.12
N SER A 56 -25.54 30.03 -12.42
CA SER A 56 -25.76 29.88 -10.98
C SER A 56 -24.43 29.65 -10.29
N SER A 57 -24.18 30.37 -9.19
CA SER A 57 -23.09 30.05 -8.28
C SER A 57 -23.46 28.95 -7.30
N ASN A 58 -24.74 28.59 -7.16
CA ASN A 58 -25.20 27.63 -6.15
C ASN A 58 -24.69 26.20 -6.40
N VAL A 59 -23.68 25.74 -5.67
CA VAL A 59 -23.17 24.37 -5.77
C VAL A 59 -23.73 23.42 -4.71
N THR A 60 -24.81 23.78 -4.01
CA THR A 60 -25.36 22.94 -2.93
C THR A 60 -25.83 21.55 -3.40
N LYS A 61 -26.19 21.40 -4.67
CA LYS A 61 -26.56 20.10 -5.28
C LYS A 61 -25.37 19.34 -5.89
N LEU A 62 -24.18 19.94 -5.90
CA LEU A 62 -22.94 19.24 -6.24
C LEU A 62 -22.46 18.48 -5.00
N LYS A 63 -21.97 17.27 -5.21
CA LYS A 63 -21.49 16.39 -4.15
C LYS A 63 -20.06 16.70 -3.75
N PHE A 64 -19.26 17.24 -4.67
CA PHE A 64 -17.95 17.80 -4.36
C PHE A 64 -18.09 19.29 -4.07
N LYS A 65 -17.43 19.74 -3.01
CA LYS A 65 -17.36 21.17 -2.67
C LYS A 65 -16.20 21.78 -3.45
N TYR A 66 -16.53 22.45 -4.55
CA TYR A 66 -15.53 23.09 -5.42
C TYR A 66 -15.04 24.44 -4.89
N TYR A 67 -15.86 25.15 -4.11
CA TYR A 67 -15.51 26.44 -3.54
C TYR A 67 -16.26 26.70 -2.22
N ILE A 68 -15.87 27.77 -1.51
CA ILE A 68 -16.45 28.20 -0.23
C ILE A 68 -17.44 29.33 -0.51
N GLU A 69 -18.74 29.10 -0.26
CA GLU A 69 -19.82 30.08 -0.52
C GLU A 69 -20.32 30.80 0.75
N ASP A 70 -19.82 30.44 1.94
CA ASP A 70 -20.31 30.94 3.24
C ASP A 70 -19.45 32.05 3.86
N LYS A 71 -18.34 32.40 3.21
CA LYS A 71 -17.37 33.37 3.75
C LYS A 71 -17.11 34.49 2.76
N ILE A 72 -17.39 35.73 3.18
CA ILE A 72 -17.29 36.93 2.34
C ILE A 72 -15.90 37.13 1.71
N ASN A 73 -14.83 36.72 2.39
CA ASN A 73 -13.46 36.82 1.89
C ASN A 73 -13.15 35.87 0.72
N PHE A 74 -14.05 34.95 0.38
CA PHE A 74 -13.97 34.12 -0.82
C PHE A 74 -14.81 34.64 -1.99
N SER A 75 -15.62 35.69 -1.79
CA SER A 75 -16.39 36.34 -2.86
C SER A 75 -15.52 37.32 -3.65
N SER A 76 -15.78 37.46 -4.94
CA SER A 76 -15.15 38.48 -5.77
C SER A 76 -15.44 39.87 -5.20
N ASP A 77 -14.42 40.72 -5.21
CA ASP A 77 -14.48 42.08 -4.64
C ASP A 77 -14.87 42.14 -3.14
N VAL A 78 -14.91 40.99 -2.44
CA VAL A 78 -15.31 40.88 -1.01
C VAL A 78 -16.73 41.42 -0.75
N GLN A 79 -17.63 41.26 -1.72
CA GLN A 79 -18.99 41.82 -1.67
C GLN A 79 -20.06 40.84 -1.15
N GLY A 80 -19.70 39.57 -0.95
CA GLY A 80 -20.65 38.50 -0.60
C GLY A 80 -21.42 37.94 -1.79
N ASP A 81 -21.13 38.39 -3.01
CA ASP A 81 -21.67 37.84 -4.26
C ASP A 81 -20.67 36.87 -4.90
N PHE A 82 -21.10 35.61 -5.07
CA PHE A 82 -20.29 34.53 -5.61
C PHE A 82 -20.54 34.26 -7.11
N ASN A 83 -21.45 34.99 -7.75
CA ASN A 83 -21.75 34.82 -9.17
C ASN A 83 -20.59 35.21 -10.10
N LYS A 84 -19.62 35.99 -9.59
CA LYS A 84 -18.37 36.32 -10.29
C LYS A 84 -17.21 35.36 -9.97
N ASN A 85 -17.45 34.32 -9.16
CA ASN A 85 -16.44 33.33 -8.76
C ASN A 85 -16.60 32.05 -9.58
N PHE A 86 -17.19 31.01 -8.98
CA PHE A 86 -17.51 29.74 -9.63
C PHE A 86 -18.99 29.72 -10.00
N SER A 87 -19.28 30.23 -11.18
CA SER A 87 -20.63 30.26 -11.76
C SER A 87 -20.71 29.29 -12.94
N PHE A 88 -21.78 28.50 -13.00
CA PHE A 88 -21.93 27.49 -14.05
C PHE A 88 -23.22 27.73 -14.83
N CYS A 89 -23.19 27.50 -16.15
CA CYS A 89 -24.41 27.41 -16.95
C CYS A 89 -25.12 26.06 -16.74
N PRO A 90 -26.41 25.92 -17.07
CA PRO A 90 -27.16 24.69 -16.81
C PRO A 90 -26.49 23.44 -17.37
N LEU A 91 -26.02 23.51 -18.62
CA LEU A 91 -25.37 22.39 -19.31
C LEU A 91 -24.08 21.94 -18.60
N CYS A 92 -23.24 22.89 -18.16
CA CYS A 92 -22.00 22.57 -17.46
C CYS A 92 -22.27 22.03 -16.06
N TYR A 93 -23.30 22.54 -15.38
CA TYR A 93 -23.72 22.04 -14.08
C TYR A 93 -24.19 20.58 -14.15
N THR A 94 -25.06 20.25 -15.12
CA THR A 94 -25.54 18.87 -15.33
C THR A 94 -24.39 17.93 -15.68
N LYS A 95 -23.42 18.37 -16.50
CA LYS A 95 -22.21 17.60 -16.81
C LYS A 95 -21.35 17.35 -15.58
N LEU A 96 -21.18 18.35 -14.71
CA LEU A 96 -20.48 18.17 -13.43
C LEU A 96 -21.17 17.12 -12.57
N GLN A 97 -22.49 17.26 -12.33
CA GLN A 97 -23.25 16.29 -11.54
C GLN A 97 -23.16 14.86 -12.08
N ALA A 98 -23.28 14.70 -13.41
CA ALA A 98 -23.11 13.40 -14.05
C ALA A 98 -21.71 12.82 -13.82
N GLY A 99 -20.67 13.64 -13.97
CA GLY A 99 -19.28 13.25 -13.71
C GLY A 99 -19.01 12.88 -12.26
N GLU A 100 -19.51 13.66 -11.30
CA GLU A 100 -19.41 13.36 -9.87
C GLU A 100 -20.08 12.03 -9.53
N ASN A 101 -21.30 11.82 -10.01
CA ASN A 101 -22.04 10.59 -9.80
C ASN A 101 -21.29 9.38 -10.39
N PHE A 102 -20.75 9.54 -11.60
CA PHE A 102 -19.97 8.50 -12.25
C PHE A 102 -18.72 8.14 -11.42
N ILE A 103 -17.91 9.13 -11.04
CA ILE A 103 -16.69 8.90 -10.24
C ILE A 103 -17.04 8.24 -8.90
N GLN A 104 -18.07 8.72 -8.21
CA GLN A 104 -18.45 8.19 -6.90
C GLN A 104 -18.95 6.75 -6.96
N ASN A 105 -19.65 6.39 -8.02
CA ASN A 105 -20.30 5.08 -8.16
C ASN A 105 -19.39 4.04 -8.83
N LYS A 106 -18.48 4.47 -9.73
CA LYS A 106 -17.68 3.57 -10.58
C LYS A 106 -16.19 3.63 -10.35
N LEU A 107 -15.67 4.70 -9.75
CA LEU A 107 -14.23 4.95 -9.61
C LEU A 107 -13.81 5.28 -8.18
N LYS A 108 -14.63 4.89 -7.21
CA LYS A 108 -14.31 4.95 -5.79
C LYS A 108 -13.58 3.69 -5.35
N THR A 109 -12.52 3.88 -4.58
CA THR A 109 -11.73 2.79 -3.98
C THR A 109 -11.20 3.24 -2.61
N ASN A 110 -10.35 2.42 -2.00
CA ASN A 110 -9.64 2.73 -0.76
C ASN A 110 -8.26 2.07 -0.77
N ILE A 111 -7.33 2.55 0.07
CA ILE A 111 -6.14 1.80 0.48
C ILE A 111 -6.05 1.88 2.00
N GLY A 112 -6.09 0.73 2.66
CA GLY A 112 -6.20 0.67 4.12
C GLY A 112 -7.42 1.46 4.61
N SER A 113 -7.19 2.50 5.40
CA SER A 113 -8.25 3.39 5.92
C SER A 113 -8.52 4.64 5.06
N PHE A 114 -7.76 4.87 3.98
CA PHE A 114 -7.92 6.05 3.14
C PHE A 114 -8.87 5.77 1.98
N SER A 115 -9.95 6.55 1.88
CA SER A 115 -10.80 6.53 0.68
C SER A 115 -10.11 7.29 -0.45
N ALA A 116 -10.30 6.81 -1.68
CA ALA A 116 -9.74 7.43 -2.87
C ALA A 116 -10.75 7.45 -4.03
N TYR A 117 -10.68 8.49 -4.85
CA TYR A 117 -11.29 8.53 -6.18
C TYR A 117 -10.22 8.43 -7.25
N LEU A 118 -10.44 7.58 -8.25
CA LEU A 118 -9.67 7.56 -9.49
C LEU A 118 -10.37 8.50 -10.47
N ILE A 119 -9.72 9.60 -10.83
CA ILE A 119 -10.32 10.66 -11.64
C ILE A 119 -9.63 10.67 -13.01
N PRO A 120 -10.27 10.14 -14.06
CA PRO A 120 -9.69 10.13 -15.40
C PRO A 120 -9.65 11.54 -15.98
N LYS A 121 -8.62 11.81 -16.75
CA LYS A 121 -8.41 13.01 -17.56
C LYS A 121 -8.08 12.55 -18.97
N PHE A 122 -9.03 12.74 -19.87
CA PHE A 122 -8.86 12.42 -21.27
C PHE A 122 -8.02 13.51 -21.95
N LEU A 123 -6.97 13.09 -22.66
CA LEU A 123 -6.04 13.98 -23.37
C LEU A 123 -6.63 14.47 -24.69
N PHE A 124 -7.54 13.68 -25.27
CA PHE A 124 -8.23 13.99 -26.50
C PHE A 124 -9.74 13.95 -26.30
N ASN A 125 -10.48 14.57 -27.21
CA ASN A 125 -11.93 14.52 -27.19
C ASN A 125 -12.42 13.16 -27.71
N LEU A 126 -12.60 12.22 -26.79
CA LEU A 126 -13.03 10.86 -27.11
C LEU A 126 -14.55 10.78 -27.12
N LYS A 127 -15.11 10.28 -28.24
CA LYS A 127 -16.52 9.89 -28.30
C LYS A 127 -16.62 8.44 -27.86
N MET A 128 -17.09 8.21 -26.64
CA MET A 128 -17.36 6.87 -26.10
C MET A 128 -18.86 6.66 -25.93
N THR A 129 -19.32 5.45 -26.23
CA THR A 129 -20.65 5.00 -25.79
C THR A 129 -20.67 4.81 -24.27
N SER A 130 -21.86 4.76 -23.68
CA SER A 130 -22.01 4.48 -22.24
C SER A 130 -21.42 3.11 -21.86
N GLU A 131 -21.46 2.14 -22.78
CA GLU A 131 -20.88 0.80 -22.58
C GLU A 131 -19.34 0.88 -22.55
N GLN A 132 -18.73 1.55 -23.53
CA GLN A 132 -17.29 1.75 -23.59
C GLN A 132 -16.77 2.49 -22.36
N LEU A 133 -17.44 3.55 -21.93
CA LEU A 133 -17.09 4.29 -20.71
C LEU A 133 -17.18 3.41 -19.45
N SER A 134 -18.17 2.51 -19.39
CA SER A 134 -18.33 1.57 -18.28
C SER A 134 -17.24 0.50 -18.26
N LYS A 135 -16.91 -0.09 -19.41
CA LYS A 135 -15.79 -1.04 -19.56
C LYS A 135 -14.47 -0.38 -19.17
N PHE A 136 -14.21 0.83 -19.66
CA PHE A 136 -13.06 1.66 -19.30
C PHE A 136 -12.94 1.86 -17.78
N ALA A 137 -14.02 2.28 -17.12
CA ALA A 137 -13.98 2.51 -15.67
C ALA A 137 -13.74 1.23 -14.88
N ASN A 138 -14.32 0.11 -15.32
CA ASN A 138 -14.09 -1.20 -14.73
C ASN A 138 -12.61 -1.62 -14.88
N PHE A 139 -12.00 -1.38 -16.04
CA PHE A 139 -10.57 -1.65 -16.27
C PHE A 139 -9.70 -0.83 -15.31
N VAL A 140 -9.89 0.50 -15.26
CA VAL A 140 -9.10 1.39 -14.38
C VAL A 140 -9.23 0.99 -12.92
N LEU A 141 -10.46 0.74 -12.46
CA LEU A 141 -10.71 0.34 -11.08
C LEU A 141 -10.12 -1.04 -10.77
N PHE A 142 -10.23 -1.99 -11.70
CA PHE A 142 -9.65 -3.33 -11.56
C PHE A 142 -8.14 -3.27 -11.46
N SER A 143 -7.46 -2.59 -12.40
CA SER A 143 -5.99 -2.45 -12.38
C SER A 143 -5.49 -1.81 -11.09
N PHE A 144 -6.15 -0.75 -10.59
CA PHE A 144 -5.79 -0.17 -9.30
C PHE A 144 -6.00 -1.16 -8.15
N ASN A 145 -7.14 -1.85 -8.12
CA ASN A 145 -7.46 -2.77 -7.03
C ASN A 145 -6.51 -3.98 -6.99
N THR A 146 -6.03 -4.45 -8.14
CA THR A 146 -4.99 -5.49 -8.25
C THR A 146 -3.62 -4.98 -7.80
N ALA A 147 -3.26 -3.74 -8.14
CA ALA A 147 -2.04 -3.11 -7.61
C ALA A 147 -2.12 -2.85 -6.10
N ARG A 148 -3.34 -2.64 -5.59
CA ARG A 148 -3.61 -2.48 -4.17
C ARG A 148 -3.53 -3.78 -3.40
N ASN A 149 -4.17 -4.83 -3.89
CA ASN A 149 -4.19 -6.15 -3.28
C ASN A 149 -3.86 -7.17 -4.36
N PHE A 150 -2.69 -7.76 -4.29
CA PHE A 150 -2.18 -8.67 -5.31
C PHE A 150 -2.90 -10.02 -5.24
N GLU A 151 -4.09 -10.07 -5.81
CA GLU A 151 -4.92 -11.26 -5.95
C GLU A 151 -5.29 -11.49 -7.43
N GLY A 152 -5.26 -12.75 -7.87
CA GLY A 152 -5.77 -13.13 -9.19
C GLY A 152 -4.92 -12.65 -10.37
N ILE A 153 -3.60 -12.82 -10.31
CA ILE A 153 -2.68 -12.44 -11.40
C ILE A 153 -3.04 -13.04 -12.76
N ASN A 154 -3.55 -14.27 -12.79
CA ASN A 154 -4.03 -14.90 -14.04
C ASN A 154 -5.21 -14.11 -14.61
N LYS A 155 -6.22 -13.78 -13.79
CA LYS A 155 -7.34 -12.92 -14.19
C LYS A 155 -6.88 -11.54 -14.63
N PHE A 156 -5.80 -11.02 -14.04
CA PHE A 156 -5.21 -9.76 -14.44
C PHE A 156 -4.59 -9.83 -15.83
N TYR A 157 -3.79 -10.86 -16.13
CA TYR A 157 -3.23 -11.05 -17.46
C TYR A 157 -4.28 -11.39 -18.51
N ASP A 158 -5.29 -12.18 -18.17
CA ASP A 158 -6.40 -12.50 -19.06
C ASP A 158 -7.16 -11.23 -19.46
N ARG A 159 -7.54 -10.40 -18.46
CA ARG A 159 -8.16 -9.09 -18.72
C ARG A 159 -7.24 -8.14 -19.47
N ILE A 160 -5.96 -8.08 -19.10
CA ILE A 160 -5.00 -7.26 -19.84
C ILE A 160 -4.97 -7.67 -21.31
N ARG A 161 -4.98 -8.97 -21.64
CA ARG A 161 -4.96 -9.45 -23.03
C ARG A 161 -6.27 -9.17 -23.75
N GLU A 162 -7.41 -9.48 -23.12
CA GLU A 162 -8.75 -9.22 -23.67
C GLU A 162 -8.97 -7.73 -23.92
N ASP A 163 -8.61 -6.88 -22.95
CA ASP A 163 -8.78 -5.43 -23.02
C ASP A 163 -7.65 -4.72 -23.79
N TYR A 164 -6.44 -5.29 -23.91
CA TYR A 164 -5.36 -4.66 -24.71
C TYR A 164 -5.78 -4.51 -26.17
N ILE A 165 -6.46 -5.53 -26.69
CA ILE A 165 -6.83 -5.62 -28.10
C ILE A 165 -7.98 -4.63 -28.42
N GLU A 166 -8.84 -4.31 -27.45
CA GLU A 166 -9.99 -3.40 -27.65
C GLU A 166 -9.64 -1.91 -27.37
N TYR A 167 -8.55 -1.60 -26.64
CA TYR A 167 -8.28 -0.25 -26.11
C TYR A 167 -6.87 0.31 -26.34
N ASP A 168 -6.06 -0.24 -27.25
CA ASP A 168 -4.67 0.25 -27.47
C ASP A 168 -4.64 1.75 -27.86
N ASP A 169 -5.57 2.21 -28.70
CA ASP A 169 -5.75 3.64 -29.05
C ASP A 169 -6.26 4.48 -27.86
N ILE A 170 -6.98 3.87 -26.92
CA ILE A 170 -7.58 4.57 -25.76
C ILE A 170 -6.59 4.68 -24.61
N LYS A 171 -5.68 3.71 -24.39
CA LYS A 171 -4.70 3.74 -23.29
C LYS A 171 -3.80 4.98 -23.33
N ASN A 172 -3.39 5.41 -24.51
CA ASN A 172 -2.58 6.62 -24.67
C ASN A 172 -3.43 7.91 -24.68
N SER A 173 -4.75 7.78 -24.57
CA SER A 173 -5.70 8.89 -24.66
C SER A 173 -6.20 9.39 -23.30
N PHE A 174 -5.74 8.79 -22.19
CA PHE A 174 -6.06 9.28 -20.84
C PHE A 174 -4.91 9.10 -19.86
N ILE A 175 -4.95 9.94 -18.84
CA ILE A 175 -4.22 9.78 -17.59
C ILE A 175 -5.25 9.80 -16.46
N PHE A 176 -4.87 9.41 -15.26
CA PHE A 176 -5.77 9.50 -14.11
C PHE A 176 -5.09 10.19 -12.93
N ASN A 177 -5.92 10.69 -12.04
CA ASN A 177 -5.50 11.29 -10.78
C ASN A 177 -6.05 10.43 -9.65
N VAL A 178 -5.29 10.31 -8.56
CA VAL A 178 -5.76 9.65 -7.32
C VAL A 178 -6.01 10.73 -6.29
N LEU A 179 -7.28 10.94 -5.94
CA LEU A 179 -7.70 11.89 -4.91
C LEU A 179 -8.00 11.13 -3.60
N PHE A 180 -7.07 11.16 -2.64
CA PHE A 180 -7.31 10.66 -1.30
C PHE A 180 -8.12 11.66 -0.50
N PHE A 181 -9.15 11.17 0.19
CA PHE A 181 -10.06 11.99 0.97
C PHE A 181 -10.56 11.28 2.22
N LYS A 182 -11.08 12.07 3.15
CA LYS A 182 -11.87 11.60 4.28
C LYS A 182 -13.21 12.32 4.29
N LYS A 183 -14.29 11.57 4.45
CA LYS A 183 -15.64 12.13 4.59
C LYS A 183 -16.00 12.21 6.07
N ASN A 184 -16.44 13.37 6.54
CA ASN A 184 -17.03 13.56 7.85
C ASN A 184 -18.40 14.22 7.68
N LYS A 185 -19.47 13.44 7.82
CA LYS A 185 -20.85 13.86 7.48
C LYS A 185 -20.91 14.44 6.05
N ALA A 186 -21.26 15.72 5.93
CA ALA A 186 -21.36 16.44 4.65
C ALA A 186 -20.04 17.11 4.22
N GLU A 187 -18.99 17.04 5.03
CA GLU A 187 -17.68 17.62 4.73
C GLU A 187 -16.74 16.56 4.13
N MET A 188 -16.09 16.91 3.03
CA MET A 188 -15.05 16.10 2.39
C MET A 188 -13.71 16.80 2.58
N LYS A 189 -12.85 16.22 3.41
CA LYS A 189 -11.48 16.68 3.60
C LYS A 189 -10.57 16.00 2.59
N ILE A 190 -9.98 16.79 1.70
CA ILE A 190 -8.94 16.31 0.78
C ILE A 190 -7.66 16.04 1.59
N LEU A 191 -7.08 14.85 1.40
CA LEU A 191 -5.86 14.43 2.07
C LEU A 191 -4.64 14.60 1.16
N LYS A 192 -4.73 14.14 -0.09
CA LYS A 192 -3.67 14.23 -1.11
C LYS A 192 -4.29 14.05 -2.50
N LEU A 193 -3.77 14.77 -3.48
CA LEU A 193 -4.09 14.59 -4.89
C LEU A 193 -2.80 14.24 -5.64
N ILE A 194 -2.73 13.02 -6.16
CA ILE A 194 -1.65 12.56 -7.04
C ILE A 194 -2.15 12.74 -8.47
N LYS A 195 -1.41 13.48 -9.30
CA LYS A 195 -1.87 13.89 -10.62
C LYS A 195 -1.14 13.18 -11.75
N ASP A 196 -1.81 13.17 -12.91
CA ASP A 196 -1.22 12.87 -14.21
C ASP A 196 -0.51 11.50 -14.26
N ILE A 197 -1.16 10.48 -13.68
CA ILE A 197 -0.60 9.13 -13.60
C ILE A 197 -0.96 8.35 -14.88
N PRO A 198 0.02 7.73 -15.56
CA PRO A 198 -0.24 6.99 -16.78
C PRO A 198 -0.92 5.65 -16.50
N PRO A 199 -1.77 5.14 -17.42
CA PRO A 199 -2.52 3.88 -17.26
C PRO A 199 -1.65 2.64 -17.00
N ASP A 200 -0.46 2.60 -17.59
CA ASP A 200 0.49 1.50 -17.48
C ASP A 200 1.14 1.41 -16.09
N ARG A 201 1.08 2.47 -15.28
CA ARG A 201 1.74 2.51 -13.98
C ARG A 201 1.29 1.37 -13.08
N PHE A 202 -0.01 1.10 -12.99
CA PHE A 202 -0.52 0.03 -12.15
C PHE A 202 -0.09 -1.35 -12.64
N THR A 203 -0.02 -1.54 -13.96
CA THR A 203 0.55 -2.75 -14.55
C THR A 203 1.99 -2.94 -14.09
N LYS A 204 2.80 -1.87 -14.15
CA LYS A 204 4.19 -1.92 -13.70
C LYS A 204 4.31 -2.28 -12.21
N LEU A 205 3.44 -1.73 -11.36
CA LEU A 205 3.41 -2.07 -9.93
C LEU A 205 3.11 -3.56 -9.71
N ILE A 206 2.10 -4.11 -10.41
CA ILE A 206 1.68 -5.51 -10.31
C ILE A 206 2.76 -6.46 -10.83
N GLU A 207 3.34 -6.17 -11.99
CA GLU A 207 4.43 -6.96 -12.56
C GLU A 207 5.65 -6.99 -11.64
N THR A 208 5.96 -5.86 -10.97
CA THR A 208 7.07 -5.80 -10.03
C THR A 208 6.78 -6.62 -8.77
N THR A 209 5.54 -6.63 -8.29
CA THR A 209 5.12 -7.53 -7.19
C THR A 209 5.36 -8.99 -7.58
N ASN A 210 4.93 -9.39 -8.78
CA ASN A 210 5.14 -10.75 -9.28
C ASN A 210 6.63 -11.07 -9.45
N LYS A 211 7.42 -10.14 -9.99
CA LYS A 211 8.86 -10.30 -10.15
C LYS A 211 9.56 -10.55 -8.83
N VAL A 212 9.22 -9.78 -7.78
CA VAL A 212 9.77 -9.97 -6.43
C VAL A 212 9.34 -11.32 -5.85
N LYS A 213 8.06 -11.70 -6.01
CA LYS A 213 7.54 -13.00 -5.58
C LYS A 213 8.32 -14.15 -6.22
N GLU A 214 8.43 -14.16 -7.56
CA GLU A 214 9.14 -15.20 -8.30
C GLU A 214 10.63 -15.25 -7.95
N LYS A 215 11.26 -14.10 -7.71
CA LYS A 215 12.66 -14.05 -7.28
C LYS A 215 12.86 -14.77 -5.95
N MET A 216 11.89 -14.72 -5.04
CA MET A 216 12.03 -15.22 -3.67
C MET A 216 11.33 -16.55 -3.38
N LYS A 217 10.66 -17.16 -4.38
CA LYS A 217 9.81 -18.34 -4.21
C LYS A 217 10.51 -19.58 -3.64
N ASP A 218 11.79 -19.77 -3.97
CA ASP A 218 12.57 -20.93 -3.52
C ASP A 218 13.14 -20.73 -2.11
N LEU A 219 13.08 -19.50 -1.58
CA LEU A 219 13.65 -19.11 -0.29
C LEU A 219 12.61 -18.85 0.81
N LEU A 220 11.37 -18.57 0.42
CA LEU A 220 10.26 -18.24 1.32
C LEU A 220 9.10 -19.20 1.06
N SER A 221 8.31 -19.47 2.10
CA SER A 221 7.11 -20.30 1.96
C SER A 221 6.11 -19.69 0.98
N GLU A 222 5.33 -20.54 0.31
CA GLU A 222 4.26 -20.05 -0.56
C GLU A 222 3.15 -19.41 0.28
N SER A 223 3.13 -18.08 0.31
CA SER A 223 2.14 -17.32 1.07
C SER A 223 1.88 -15.95 0.46
N PRO A 224 0.62 -15.48 0.39
CA PRO A 224 0.29 -14.11 0.01
C PRO A 224 0.95 -13.06 0.92
N MET A 225 1.40 -13.45 2.11
CA MET A 225 2.01 -12.50 3.05
C MET A 225 3.29 -11.87 2.51
N TRP A 226 3.99 -12.53 1.57
CA TRP A 226 5.24 -12.06 0.96
C TRP A 226 5.02 -11.14 -0.24
N ASN A 227 3.80 -11.02 -0.74
CA ASN A 227 3.49 -10.10 -1.83
C ASN A 227 3.54 -8.66 -1.33
N ILE A 228 4.30 -7.82 -2.03
CA ILE A 228 4.37 -6.38 -1.77
C ILE A 228 3.40 -5.67 -2.71
N ASP A 229 2.34 -5.12 -2.13
CA ASP A 229 1.32 -4.31 -2.81
C ASP A 229 0.98 -3.06 -1.97
N LEU A 230 0.11 -2.17 -2.47
CA LEU A 230 -0.18 -0.92 -1.74
C LEU A 230 -0.86 -1.18 -0.39
N ALA A 231 -1.63 -2.26 -0.24
CA ALA A 231 -2.23 -2.64 1.03
C ALA A 231 -1.18 -3.16 2.02
N LYS A 232 -0.19 -3.94 1.58
CA LYS A 232 0.92 -4.38 2.41
C LYS A 232 1.74 -3.18 2.89
N ILE A 233 2.03 -2.24 2.00
CA ILE A 233 2.78 -1.01 2.32
C ILE A 233 2.08 -0.18 3.41
N TYR A 234 0.74 -0.17 3.45
CA TYR A 234 -0.02 0.44 4.53
C TYR A 234 0.42 -0.13 5.89
N TYR A 235 0.49 -1.46 6.02
CA TYR A 235 0.86 -2.14 7.26
C TYR A 235 2.38 -2.21 7.51
N LEU A 236 3.21 -1.88 6.53
CA LEU A 236 4.66 -1.74 6.74
C LEU A 236 5.07 -0.32 7.15
N THR A 237 4.13 0.63 7.12
CA THR A 237 4.38 2.04 7.45
C THR A 237 3.59 2.41 8.70
N PRO A 238 4.24 2.54 9.88
CA PRO A 238 3.53 2.87 11.12
C PRO A 238 2.87 4.25 11.06
N VAL A 239 1.55 4.26 11.04
CA VAL A 239 0.74 5.48 11.10
C VAL A 239 0.02 5.55 12.43
N LYS A 240 0.28 6.60 13.20
CA LYS A 240 -0.42 6.84 14.47
C LYS A 240 -1.92 7.03 14.22
N LYS A 241 -2.72 6.49 15.14
CA LYS A 241 -4.18 6.60 15.16
C LYS A 241 -4.67 7.25 16.44
N SER A 242 -5.80 7.94 16.35
CA SER A 242 -6.58 8.43 17.49
C SER A 242 -8.05 8.10 17.25
N GLY A 243 -8.71 7.37 18.15
CA GLY A 243 -10.10 6.96 17.97
C GLY A 243 -10.35 6.11 16.70
N GLY A 244 -9.35 5.30 16.29
CA GLY A 244 -9.39 4.51 15.06
C GLY A 244 -8.95 5.26 13.79
N ASP A 245 -8.85 6.59 13.85
CA ASP A 245 -8.54 7.43 12.71
C ASP A 245 -7.04 7.74 12.58
N PRO A 246 -6.45 7.63 11.37
CA PRO A 246 -5.06 8.07 11.13
C PRO A 246 -4.87 9.56 11.44
N THR A 247 -3.86 9.90 12.23
CA THR A 247 -3.51 11.29 12.59
C THR A 247 -2.18 11.74 11.97
N ALA A 248 -1.24 10.81 11.77
CA ALA A 248 0.09 11.08 11.21
C ALA A 248 0.29 10.37 9.86
N TYR A 249 -0.66 10.54 8.94
CA TYR A 249 -0.69 9.81 7.66
C TYR A 249 0.09 10.47 6.51
N LYS A 250 0.65 11.67 6.72
CA LYS A 250 1.31 12.43 5.65
C LYS A 250 2.45 11.64 5.01
N GLU A 251 3.32 11.05 5.82
CA GLU A 251 4.48 10.28 5.34
C GLU A 251 4.05 9.06 4.49
N LEU A 252 2.99 8.36 4.90
CA LEU A 252 2.43 7.25 4.11
C LEU A 252 1.81 7.74 2.79
N LEU A 253 1.09 8.87 2.80
CA LEU A 253 0.54 9.44 1.56
C LEU A 253 1.64 9.98 0.63
N GLU A 254 2.75 10.49 1.16
CA GLU A 254 3.93 10.84 0.35
C GLU A 254 4.61 9.58 -0.22
N LEU A 255 4.72 8.50 0.55
CA LEU A 255 5.21 7.23 0.05
C LEU A 255 4.33 6.69 -1.09
N TYR A 256 3.00 6.71 -0.93
CA TYR A 256 2.09 6.37 -2.03
C TYR A 256 2.22 7.32 -3.21
N SER A 257 2.39 8.63 -2.97
CA SER A 257 2.63 9.60 -4.04
C SER A 257 3.87 9.23 -4.84
N ALA A 258 4.99 8.94 -4.18
CA ALA A 258 6.23 8.58 -4.86
C ALA A 258 6.11 7.25 -5.61
N ILE A 259 5.50 6.22 -5.00
CA ILE A 259 5.30 4.92 -5.65
C ILE A 259 4.34 5.03 -6.84
N ILE A 260 3.26 5.80 -6.74
CA ILE A 260 2.29 5.90 -7.81
C ILE A 260 2.81 6.82 -8.93
N SER A 261 3.47 7.93 -8.60
CA SER A 261 4.04 8.84 -9.61
C SER A 261 5.37 8.36 -10.20
N GLY A 262 6.04 7.39 -9.57
CA GLY A 262 7.38 6.95 -9.99
C GLY A 262 8.49 7.92 -9.58
N GLU A 263 8.32 8.62 -8.46
CA GLU A 263 9.31 9.55 -7.93
C GLU A 263 10.30 8.84 -7.00
N SER A 264 11.50 9.42 -6.87
CA SER A 264 12.54 8.86 -6.01
C SER A 264 12.18 8.96 -4.52
N ILE A 265 12.49 7.91 -3.79
CA ILE A 265 12.33 7.73 -2.35
C ILE A 265 13.72 7.63 -1.73
N ASP A 266 13.96 8.41 -0.68
CA ASP A 266 15.19 8.32 0.08
C ASP A 266 15.26 6.99 0.83
N TYR A 267 16.28 6.20 0.53
CA TYR A 267 16.52 4.91 1.16
C TYR A 267 16.58 5.00 2.69
N LEU A 268 17.21 6.05 3.24
CA LEU A 268 17.32 6.20 4.70
C LEU A 268 15.96 6.46 5.33
N VAL A 269 15.06 7.19 4.67
CA VAL A 269 13.67 7.39 5.16
C VAL A 269 12.97 6.04 5.33
N MET A 270 13.14 5.11 4.37
CA MET A 270 12.56 3.76 4.46
C MET A 270 13.14 2.98 5.65
N ILE A 271 14.46 3.02 5.85
CA ILE A 271 15.12 2.37 6.99
C ILE A 271 14.55 2.89 8.31
N ARG A 272 14.38 4.21 8.48
CA ARG A 272 13.77 4.76 9.71
C ARG A 272 12.36 4.23 9.93
N GLN A 273 11.53 4.24 8.89
CA GLN A 273 10.16 3.71 8.96
C GLN A 273 10.13 2.23 9.35
N PHE A 274 11.06 1.41 8.83
CA PHE A 274 11.15 0.00 9.21
C PHE A 274 11.60 -0.18 10.65
N THR A 275 12.58 0.59 11.12
CA THR A 275 12.98 0.55 12.54
C THR A 275 11.85 1.00 13.46
N ASP A 276 11.03 1.98 13.07
CA ASP A 276 9.84 2.36 13.81
C ASP A 276 8.79 1.25 13.82
N LEU A 277 8.58 0.53 12.70
CA LEU A 277 7.70 -0.64 12.65
C LEU A 277 8.16 -1.72 13.61
N ILE A 278 9.44 -2.06 13.57
CA ILE A 278 10.06 -3.01 14.49
C ILE A 278 9.79 -2.60 15.95
N ARG A 279 9.93 -1.31 16.28
CA ARG A 279 9.66 -0.79 17.63
C ARG A 279 8.19 -0.92 18.02
N VAL A 280 7.25 -0.83 17.08
CA VAL A 280 5.84 -1.12 17.35
C VAL A 280 5.67 -2.56 17.83
N TYR A 281 6.28 -3.53 17.14
CA TYR A 281 6.22 -4.93 17.56
C TYR A 281 6.97 -5.16 18.87
N ARG A 282 8.23 -4.71 18.98
CA ARG A 282 9.10 -4.97 20.13
C ARG A 282 8.53 -4.45 21.44
N PHE A 283 7.89 -3.28 21.39
CA PHE A 283 7.30 -2.62 22.56
C PHE A 283 5.77 -2.75 22.61
N GLU A 284 5.20 -3.63 21.79
CA GLU A 284 3.76 -3.92 21.69
C GLU A 284 2.85 -2.69 21.59
N ARG A 285 3.27 -1.66 20.86
CA ARG A 285 2.56 -0.38 20.74
C ARG A 285 1.38 -0.42 19.75
N PHE A 286 0.82 -1.59 19.45
CA PHE A 286 -0.22 -1.78 18.43
C PHE A 286 -1.45 -0.86 18.56
N PRO A 287 -2.03 -0.61 19.76
CA PRO A 287 -3.30 0.13 19.88
C PRO A 287 -3.28 1.56 19.31
N ILE A 288 -2.11 2.19 19.27
CA ILE A 288 -1.94 3.57 18.78
C ILE A 288 -1.49 3.65 17.32
N TYR A 289 -1.29 2.52 16.63
CA TYR A 289 -0.85 2.47 15.25
C TYR A 289 -1.84 1.73 14.35
N ASN A 290 -1.62 1.81 13.04
CA ASN A 290 -2.36 1.05 12.03
C ASN A 290 -1.99 -0.42 11.90
N ILE A 291 -1.20 -0.95 12.84
CA ILE A 291 -0.68 -2.31 12.85
C ILE A 291 -1.54 -3.18 13.76
N THR A 292 -2.05 -4.29 13.22
CA THR A 292 -2.81 -5.26 13.99
C THR A 292 -1.86 -6.10 14.84
N LYS A 293 -2.18 -6.29 16.13
CA LYS A 293 -1.42 -7.19 17.01
C LYS A 293 -1.56 -8.63 16.51
N PRO A 294 -0.46 -9.31 16.15
CA PRO A 294 -0.50 -10.74 15.81
C PRO A 294 -0.64 -11.59 17.09
N ASN A 295 -1.06 -12.85 16.94
CA ASN A 295 -1.08 -13.81 18.05
C ASN A 295 0.33 -14.07 18.59
N ASP A 296 1.29 -14.27 17.69
CA ASP A 296 2.72 -14.36 18.02
C ASP A 296 3.42 -13.07 17.59
N VAL A 297 3.80 -12.25 18.57
CA VAL A 297 4.47 -10.95 18.37
C VAL A 297 5.86 -11.11 17.76
N ILE A 298 6.63 -12.13 18.16
CA ILE A 298 7.98 -12.36 17.61
C ILE A 298 7.85 -12.79 16.16
N TRP A 299 6.99 -13.77 15.88
CA TRP A 299 6.76 -14.21 14.51
C TRP A 299 6.27 -13.04 13.64
N GLY A 300 5.29 -12.27 14.11
CA GLY A 300 4.80 -11.09 13.39
C GLY A 300 5.88 -10.03 13.14
N MET A 301 6.75 -9.76 14.12
CA MET A 301 7.90 -8.86 13.96
C MET A 301 8.84 -9.37 12.87
N THR A 302 9.20 -10.65 12.92
CA THR A 302 10.14 -11.23 11.95
C THR A 302 9.55 -11.30 10.54
N SER A 303 8.26 -11.60 10.41
CA SER A 303 7.55 -11.54 9.12
C SER A 303 7.55 -10.13 8.56
N ALA A 304 7.30 -9.11 9.41
CA ALA A 304 7.34 -7.70 9.01
C ALA A 304 8.74 -7.28 8.54
N VAL A 305 9.81 -7.70 9.22
CA VAL A 305 11.19 -7.38 8.81
C VAL A 305 11.56 -8.02 7.47
N ILE A 306 11.14 -9.26 7.22
CA ILE A 306 11.32 -9.87 5.89
C ILE A 306 10.52 -9.11 4.84
N GLN A 307 9.27 -8.74 5.12
CA GLN A 307 8.46 -7.91 4.22
C GLN A 307 9.09 -6.53 3.96
N CYS A 308 9.75 -5.90 4.94
CA CYS A 308 10.51 -4.67 4.73
C CYS A 308 11.68 -4.86 3.75
N ASN A 309 12.38 -6.00 3.83
CA ASN A 309 13.44 -6.34 2.86
C ASN A 309 12.86 -6.56 1.44
N LEU A 310 11.72 -7.23 1.35
CA LEU A 310 11.00 -7.38 0.08
C LEU A 310 10.50 -6.04 -0.45
N LEU A 311 10.12 -5.10 0.42
CA LEU A 311 9.74 -3.73 0.02
C LEU A 311 10.94 -2.95 -0.51
N LEU A 312 12.12 -3.03 0.11
CA LEU A 312 13.34 -2.43 -0.46
C LEU A 312 13.65 -3.01 -1.84
N LEU A 313 13.57 -4.33 -1.98
CA LEU A 313 13.75 -5.01 -3.26
C LEU A 313 12.71 -4.54 -4.29
N TYR A 314 11.44 -4.44 -3.91
CA TYR A 314 10.36 -3.93 -4.75
C TYR A 314 10.62 -2.50 -5.24
N LEU A 315 11.02 -1.60 -4.35
CA LEU A 315 11.36 -0.21 -4.69
C LEU A 315 12.61 -0.11 -5.57
N LYS A 316 13.59 -1.01 -5.36
CA LYS A 316 14.79 -1.14 -6.20
C LYS A 316 14.43 -1.61 -7.61
N GLU A 317 13.59 -2.62 -7.75
CA GLU A 317 13.11 -3.14 -9.04
C GLU A 317 12.27 -2.10 -9.83
N LEU A 318 11.63 -1.16 -9.12
CA LEU A 318 10.98 0.01 -9.71
C LEU A 318 11.92 1.19 -9.99
N ASN A 319 13.20 1.11 -9.63
CA ASN A 319 14.19 2.18 -9.68
C ASN A 319 13.77 3.45 -8.90
N LEU A 320 13.12 3.29 -7.76
CA LEU A 320 12.64 4.41 -6.94
C LEU A 320 13.59 4.76 -5.80
N LEU A 321 14.55 3.93 -5.42
CA LEU A 321 15.43 4.24 -4.29
C LEU A 321 16.56 5.20 -4.69
N ARG A 322 16.75 6.26 -3.88
CA ARG A 322 17.90 7.17 -3.96
C ARG A 322 18.75 7.05 -2.69
N GLY A 323 20.06 6.97 -2.88
CA GLY A 323 21.02 6.79 -1.79
C GLY A 323 21.15 5.33 -1.37
N GLY A 324 21.71 5.12 -0.17
CA GLY A 324 22.14 3.81 0.28
C GLY A 324 23.46 3.38 -0.37
N ILE A 325 24.05 2.31 0.16
CA ILE A 325 25.31 1.77 -0.33
C ILE A 325 24.99 0.65 -1.32
N SER A 326 25.42 0.82 -2.58
CA SER A 326 25.25 -0.20 -3.61
C SER A 326 25.98 -1.48 -3.24
N MET A 327 25.47 -2.62 -3.70
CA MET A 327 26.20 -3.89 -3.63
C MET A 327 27.45 -3.78 -4.51
N GLU A 328 28.63 -3.78 -3.91
CA GLU A 328 29.87 -4.11 -4.61
C GLU A 328 29.91 -5.62 -4.86
N ASN A 329 30.64 -6.09 -5.89
CA ASN A 329 30.82 -7.51 -6.21
C ASN A 329 31.40 -8.25 -5.00
N THR A 330 30.52 -8.70 -4.12
CA THR A 330 30.87 -9.39 -2.89
C THR A 330 31.04 -10.86 -3.24
N ASP A 331 32.27 -11.37 -3.14
CA ASP A 331 32.53 -12.78 -3.37
C ASP A 331 32.07 -13.62 -2.16
N LEU A 332 30.80 -14.03 -2.21
CA LEU A 332 30.17 -14.85 -1.18
C LEU A 332 30.76 -16.26 -1.12
N GLU A 333 31.49 -16.73 -2.14
CA GLU A 333 32.11 -18.06 -2.13
C GLU A 333 33.26 -18.15 -1.12
N THR A 334 33.86 -17.01 -0.78
CA THR A 334 34.86 -16.94 0.29
C THR A 334 34.25 -17.13 1.68
N LEU A 335 32.94 -16.95 1.84
CA LEU A 335 32.23 -17.06 3.11
C LEU A 335 31.71 -18.49 3.30
N LYS A 336 32.09 -19.12 4.41
CA LYS A 336 31.62 -20.47 4.80
C LYS A 336 30.20 -20.42 5.40
N ILE A 337 29.22 -20.01 4.61
CA ILE A 337 27.79 -19.98 4.92
C ILE A 337 27.02 -20.87 3.94
N ASP A 338 25.80 -21.29 4.29
CA ASP A 338 24.98 -22.15 3.42
C ASP A 338 24.48 -21.43 2.16
N ASP A 339 24.19 -22.22 1.11
CA ASP A 339 23.88 -21.70 -0.22
C ASP A 339 22.57 -20.90 -0.24
N ASP A 340 21.55 -21.34 0.48
CA ASP A 340 20.30 -20.58 0.62
C ASP A 340 20.52 -19.19 1.23
N MET A 341 21.46 -19.08 2.18
CA MET A 341 21.84 -17.80 2.77
C MET A 341 22.55 -16.92 1.76
N LYS A 342 23.49 -17.48 0.98
CA LYS A 342 24.15 -16.76 -0.12
C LYS A 342 23.13 -16.29 -1.15
N GLU A 343 22.17 -17.15 -1.51
CA GLU A 343 21.13 -16.85 -2.48
C GLU A 343 20.20 -15.74 -1.97
N PHE A 344 19.79 -15.78 -0.70
CA PHE A 344 19.00 -14.71 -0.07
C PHE A 344 19.76 -13.37 -0.11
N ILE A 345 21.00 -13.36 0.37
CA ILE A 345 21.88 -12.18 0.39
C ILE A 345 22.02 -11.57 -1.01
N THR A 346 22.23 -12.43 -2.02
CA THR A 346 22.39 -12.02 -3.42
C THR A 346 21.10 -11.45 -4.00
N LYS A 347 19.96 -12.13 -3.79
CA LYS A 347 18.68 -11.73 -4.36
C LYS A 347 18.16 -10.41 -3.79
N ILE A 348 18.34 -10.18 -2.48
CA ILE A 348 18.04 -8.89 -1.84
C ILE A 348 19.10 -7.85 -2.22
N GLY A 349 20.37 -8.26 -2.34
CA GLY A 349 21.48 -7.45 -2.79
C GLY A 349 22.19 -6.70 -1.67
N TYR A 350 22.57 -7.40 -0.61
CA TYR A 350 23.33 -6.81 0.50
C TYR A 350 24.80 -6.61 0.14
N ASN A 351 25.36 -5.48 0.57
CA ASN A 351 26.81 -5.26 0.58
C ASN A 351 27.49 -5.89 1.80
N GLU A 352 28.82 -5.89 1.83
CA GLU A 352 29.60 -6.52 2.89
C GLU A 352 29.28 -6.02 4.33
N PRO A 353 29.18 -4.70 4.61
CA PRO A 353 28.71 -4.22 5.92
C PRO A 353 27.32 -4.77 6.31
N GLN A 354 26.38 -4.80 5.38
CA GLN A 354 25.02 -5.33 5.60
C GLN A 354 25.05 -6.83 5.87
N ILE A 355 25.89 -7.59 5.14
CA ILE A 355 26.10 -9.02 5.35
C ILE A 355 26.67 -9.26 6.74
N ALA A 356 27.67 -8.50 7.18
CA ALA A 356 28.24 -8.65 8.52
C ALA A 356 27.17 -8.59 9.62
N LEU A 357 26.26 -7.61 9.52
CA LEU A 357 25.15 -7.44 10.44
C LEU A 357 24.05 -8.50 10.29
N PHE A 358 23.75 -8.91 9.07
CA PHE A 358 22.82 -10.00 8.82
C PHE A 358 23.32 -11.31 9.46
N LEU A 359 24.60 -11.64 9.30
CA LEU A 359 25.19 -12.82 9.94
C LEU A 359 25.19 -12.69 11.48
N MET A 360 25.46 -11.48 12.01
CA MET A 360 25.33 -11.18 13.43
C MET A 360 23.90 -11.46 13.92
N GLY A 361 22.90 -10.97 13.19
CA GLY A 361 21.49 -11.20 13.43
C GLY A 361 21.10 -12.67 13.43
N LYS A 362 21.59 -13.44 12.45
CA LYS A 362 21.34 -14.89 12.38
C LYS A 362 21.81 -15.58 13.65
N LEU A 363 23.00 -15.23 14.14
CA LEU A 363 23.56 -15.78 15.38
C LEU A 363 22.74 -15.37 16.61
N ILE A 364 22.22 -14.13 16.65
CA ILE A 364 21.26 -13.70 17.69
C ILE A 364 20.02 -14.60 17.65
N GLY A 365 19.46 -14.88 16.47
CA GLY A 365 18.29 -15.76 16.33
C GLY A 365 18.55 -17.19 16.79
N GLU A 366 19.77 -17.67 16.60
CA GLU A 366 20.23 -18.99 17.04
C GLU A 366 20.41 -19.07 18.57
N ILE A 367 20.84 -17.99 19.20
CA ILE A 367 20.86 -17.85 20.68
C ILE A 367 19.42 -17.77 21.20
N GLY A 368 18.59 -16.91 20.61
CA GLY A 368 17.20 -16.70 21.00
C GLY A 368 16.39 -17.99 20.97
N TRP A 369 16.54 -18.79 19.90
CA TRP A 369 15.94 -20.12 19.81
C TRP A 369 16.26 -21.02 21.02
N ARG A 370 17.50 -21.00 21.52
CA ARG A 370 17.90 -21.79 22.70
C ARG A 370 17.47 -21.17 24.03
N GLN A 371 17.18 -19.88 24.05
CA GLN A 371 16.67 -19.19 25.24
C GLN A 371 15.17 -19.44 25.46
N GLY A 372 14.44 -19.87 24.44
CA GLY A 372 12.99 -20.05 24.50
C GLY A 372 12.25 -18.70 24.53
N GLY A 373 11.01 -18.70 25.03
CA GLY A 373 10.02 -17.64 24.78
C GLY A 373 10.49 -16.18 24.94
N ASN A 374 11.15 -15.83 26.04
CA ASN A 374 11.46 -14.42 26.37
C ASN A 374 12.72 -13.85 25.67
N GLU A 375 13.52 -14.68 25.00
CA GLU A 375 14.75 -14.30 24.25
C GLU A 375 15.53 -13.08 24.78
N PRO A 376 16.12 -13.13 25.99
CA PRO A 376 16.84 -12.00 26.59
C PRO A 376 17.97 -11.42 25.71
N ILE A 377 18.48 -12.17 24.73
CA ILE A 377 19.45 -11.65 23.76
C ILE A 377 18.94 -10.42 23.00
N LEU A 378 17.61 -10.31 22.78
CA LEU A 378 17.00 -9.17 22.12
C LEU A 378 17.07 -7.87 22.94
N GLU A 379 17.28 -7.95 24.26
CA GLU A 379 17.51 -6.78 25.11
C GLU A 379 18.86 -6.10 24.87
N LYS A 380 19.78 -6.79 24.18
CA LYS A 380 21.09 -6.25 23.82
C LYS A 380 21.06 -5.34 22.60
N ILE A 381 19.95 -5.33 21.85
CA ILE A 381 19.76 -4.49 20.68
C ILE A 381 19.17 -3.14 21.12
N THR A 382 19.83 -2.04 20.77
CA THR A 382 19.26 -0.70 20.95
C THR A 382 18.44 -0.32 19.72
N TYR A 383 17.13 -0.51 19.79
CA TYR A 383 16.23 -0.39 18.63
C TYR A 383 16.12 1.03 18.03
N GLN A 384 16.54 2.08 18.74
CA GLN A 384 16.61 3.44 18.21
C GLN A 384 17.79 3.65 17.25
N GLY A 385 18.84 2.84 17.40
CA GLY A 385 20.08 2.95 16.65
C GLY A 385 21.29 2.39 17.41
N MET A 386 22.24 1.80 16.68
CA MET A 386 23.48 1.25 17.22
C MET A 386 24.70 1.78 16.46
N ASP A 387 25.59 2.48 17.16
CA ASP A 387 26.88 2.91 16.60
C ASP A 387 27.88 1.74 16.47
N SER A 388 28.99 1.98 15.77
CA SER A 388 30.06 0.98 15.57
C SER A 388 30.65 0.44 16.88
N LYS A 389 30.72 1.27 17.94
CA LYS A 389 31.20 0.85 19.27
C LYS A 389 30.24 -0.15 19.91
N ARG A 390 28.93 0.06 19.80
CA ARG A 390 27.90 -0.88 20.26
C ARG A 390 27.92 -2.16 19.46
N LEU A 391 28.16 -2.10 18.14
CA LEU A 391 28.34 -3.29 17.32
C LEU A 391 29.48 -4.18 17.83
N LEU A 392 30.66 -3.60 18.10
CA LEU A 392 31.80 -4.34 18.64
C LEU A 392 31.50 -5.01 19.98
N ARG A 393 30.81 -4.30 20.88
CA ARG A 393 30.37 -4.85 22.17
C ARG A 393 29.40 -6.01 21.97
N LEU A 394 28.41 -5.83 21.10
CA LEU A 394 27.42 -6.86 20.78
C LEU A 394 28.08 -8.11 20.19
N THR A 395 29.08 -7.97 19.31
CA THR A 395 29.82 -9.13 18.76
C THR A 395 30.46 -9.98 19.86
N ASN A 396 31.09 -9.34 20.85
CA ASN A 396 31.70 -10.05 21.98
C ASN A 396 30.65 -10.74 22.85
N GLU A 397 29.54 -10.04 23.14
CA GLU A 397 28.42 -10.61 23.89
C GLU A 397 27.81 -11.82 23.17
N ILE A 398 27.63 -11.76 21.85
CA ILE A 398 27.14 -12.88 21.04
C ILE A 398 28.08 -14.08 21.15
N PHE A 399 29.39 -13.88 21.04
CA PHE A 399 30.35 -14.98 21.16
C PHE A 399 30.26 -15.70 22.51
N GLU A 400 30.21 -14.93 23.60
CA GLU A 400 30.07 -15.49 24.95
C GLU A 400 28.73 -16.19 25.15
N LYS A 401 27.63 -15.64 24.60
CA LYS A 401 26.32 -16.27 24.64
C LYS A 401 26.25 -17.55 23.80
N LEU A 402 26.92 -17.60 22.65
CA LEU A 402 27.02 -18.82 21.84
C LEU A 402 27.71 -19.93 22.63
N LYS A 403 28.76 -19.63 23.42
CA LYS A 403 29.38 -20.62 24.31
C LYS A 403 28.44 -21.01 25.44
N GLN A 404 27.86 -20.02 26.14
CA GLN A 404 26.97 -20.24 27.29
C GLN A 404 25.82 -21.20 26.96
N TYR A 405 25.17 -21.00 25.82
CA TYR A 405 24.03 -21.82 25.40
C TYR A 405 24.42 -23.03 24.53
N LYS A 406 25.72 -23.40 24.47
CA LYS A 406 26.22 -24.51 23.63
C LYS A 406 25.78 -24.40 22.15
N ALA A 407 25.69 -23.16 21.66
CA ALA A 407 25.33 -22.83 20.29
C ALA A 407 26.54 -22.64 19.38
N LEU A 408 27.77 -22.65 19.92
CA LEU A 408 29.02 -22.56 19.17
C LEU A 408 29.37 -23.88 18.46
N THR A 409 28.46 -24.37 17.62
CA THR A 409 28.66 -25.52 16.74
C THR A 409 29.66 -25.18 15.62
N PRO A 410 30.27 -26.17 14.94
CA PRO A 410 31.14 -25.90 13.79
C PRO A 410 30.49 -25.00 12.73
N TYR A 411 29.20 -25.20 12.46
CA TYR A 411 28.41 -24.38 11.55
C TYR A 411 28.27 -22.92 12.04
N ASN A 412 27.84 -22.69 13.29
CA ASN A 412 27.73 -21.33 13.82
C ASN A 412 29.08 -20.65 14.01
N LYS A 413 30.17 -21.41 14.23
CA LYS A 413 31.54 -20.89 14.26
C LYS A 413 31.97 -20.36 12.90
N ASN A 414 31.63 -21.03 11.80
CA ASN A 414 31.90 -20.51 10.46
C ASN A 414 31.16 -19.20 10.20
N ILE A 415 29.88 -19.12 10.57
CA ILE A 415 29.07 -17.89 10.46
C ILE A 415 29.65 -16.75 11.31
N PHE A 416 30.03 -17.04 12.56
CA PHE A 416 30.67 -16.06 13.42
C PHE A 416 32.01 -15.58 12.86
N THR A 417 32.79 -16.49 12.27
CA THR A 417 34.07 -16.15 11.61
C THR A 417 33.83 -15.22 10.43
N ALA A 418 32.88 -15.55 9.53
CA ALA A 418 32.50 -14.70 8.41
C ALA A 418 31.99 -13.32 8.85
N CYS A 419 31.10 -13.28 9.85
CA CYS A 419 30.61 -12.04 10.47
C CYS A 419 31.78 -11.19 10.99
N LYS A 420 32.70 -11.79 11.76
CA LYS A 420 33.83 -11.08 12.36
C LYS A 420 34.83 -10.59 11.32
N MET A 421 35.13 -11.38 10.30
CA MET A 421 36.00 -10.99 9.18
C MET A 421 35.48 -9.75 8.46
N LEU A 422 34.19 -9.75 8.10
CA LEU A 422 33.57 -8.59 7.43
C LEU A 422 33.49 -7.38 8.36
N LEU A 423 33.13 -7.59 9.63
CA LEU A 423 33.07 -6.51 10.60
C LEU A 423 34.45 -5.85 10.77
N ASP A 424 35.50 -6.62 11.00
CA ASP A 424 36.86 -6.11 11.20
C ASP A 424 37.41 -5.40 9.95
N LYS A 425 37.01 -5.84 8.75
CA LYS A 425 37.35 -5.18 7.48
C LYS A 425 36.82 -3.74 7.41
N TYR A 426 35.60 -3.47 7.89
CA TYR A 426 34.94 -2.17 7.74
C TYR A 426 34.83 -1.34 9.02
N ILE A 427 35.05 -1.89 10.22
CA ILE A 427 34.71 -1.21 11.48
C ILE A 427 35.40 0.15 11.67
N ASN A 428 36.61 0.31 11.15
CA ASN A 428 37.36 1.57 11.25
C ASN A 428 36.81 2.68 10.33
N ASN A 429 36.11 2.30 9.26
CA ASN A 429 35.45 3.22 8.34
C ASN A 429 34.02 2.72 8.08
N TRP A 430 33.25 2.63 9.18
CA TRP A 430 31.90 2.08 9.14
C TRP A 430 30.97 3.00 8.34
N GLN A 431 30.31 2.43 7.34
CA GLN A 431 29.56 3.21 6.34
C GLN A 431 28.05 3.27 6.60
N LEU A 432 27.52 2.32 7.38
CA LEU A 432 26.09 2.25 7.68
C LEU A 432 25.72 3.14 8.86
N ASP A 433 24.56 3.79 8.78
CA ASP A 433 24.02 4.57 9.88
C ASP A 433 23.52 3.70 11.05
N ASP A 434 23.26 4.34 12.18
CA ASP A 434 22.87 3.66 13.42
C ASP A 434 21.57 2.84 13.27
N GLN A 435 20.64 3.26 12.41
CA GLN A 435 19.34 2.60 12.21
C GLN A 435 19.44 1.49 11.15
N GLU A 436 20.25 1.66 10.12
CA GLU A 436 20.66 0.61 9.21
C GLU A 436 21.26 -0.55 9.99
N ASN A 437 22.13 -0.24 10.97
CA ASN A 437 22.76 -1.26 11.81
C ASN A 437 21.72 -2.16 12.49
N VAL A 438 20.69 -1.53 13.08
CA VAL A 438 19.59 -2.24 13.73
C VAL A 438 18.77 -3.05 12.73
N PHE A 439 18.42 -2.44 11.59
CA PHE A 439 17.59 -3.09 10.56
C PHE A 439 18.25 -4.36 10.01
N TYR A 440 19.54 -4.31 9.67
CA TYR A 440 20.23 -5.47 9.09
C TYR A 440 20.53 -6.57 10.11
N ILE A 441 20.79 -6.22 11.38
CA ILE A 441 20.82 -7.20 12.48
C ILE A 441 19.47 -7.91 12.58
N LEU A 442 18.38 -7.16 12.57
CA LEU A 442 17.05 -7.76 12.70
C LEU A 442 16.62 -8.52 11.45
N SER A 443 17.14 -8.18 10.27
CA SER A 443 16.94 -8.97 9.06
C SER A 443 17.52 -10.38 9.20
N GLY A 444 18.76 -10.48 9.70
CA GLY A 444 19.40 -11.77 9.99
C GLY A 444 18.67 -12.58 11.05
N TYR A 445 18.26 -11.92 12.13
CA TYR A 445 17.46 -12.54 13.19
C TYR A 445 16.14 -13.11 12.61
N SER A 446 15.47 -12.32 11.78
CA SER A 446 14.18 -12.69 11.19
C SER A 446 14.30 -13.82 10.19
N TYR A 447 15.36 -13.83 9.37
CA TYR A 447 15.68 -14.94 8.46
C TYR A 447 15.81 -16.27 9.20
N ARG A 448 16.56 -16.29 10.32
CA ARG A 448 16.71 -17.50 11.15
C ARG A 448 15.38 -17.98 11.73
N ARG A 449 14.49 -17.06 12.11
CA ARG A 449 13.19 -17.37 12.74
C ARG A 449 12.17 -17.89 11.74
N GLN A 450 12.12 -17.34 10.51
CA GLN A 450 11.22 -17.83 9.48
C GLN A 450 11.54 -19.27 9.05
N ARG A 451 12.82 -19.65 9.08
CA ARG A 451 13.27 -21.03 8.82
C ARG A 451 13.14 -21.99 10.01
N ALA A 452 12.80 -21.48 11.20
CA ALA A 452 12.71 -22.28 12.42
C ALA A 452 11.34 -22.92 12.64
N LYS A 453 10.30 -22.47 11.91
CA LYS A 453 8.96 -23.00 12.06
C LYS A 453 8.91 -24.33 11.31
N PRO A 454 8.66 -25.47 11.98
CA PRO A 454 8.34 -26.71 11.29
C PRO A 454 7.04 -26.52 10.52
N ASP A 455 6.91 -27.18 9.37
CA ASP A 455 5.61 -27.44 8.79
C ASP A 455 4.69 -27.98 9.88
N THR A 456 3.50 -27.39 9.98
CA THR A 456 2.48 -27.71 10.98
C THR A 456 2.25 -29.21 11.07
N GLU A 457 2.47 -29.79 12.25
CA GLU A 457 1.73 -30.97 12.69
C GLU A 457 0.25 -30.60 12.64
N GLU A 458 -0.49 -31.21 11.73
CA GLU A 458 -1.96 -31.27 11.81
C GLU A 458 -2.31 -31.88 13.18
N PRO A 459 -3.21 -31.28 13.97
CA PRO A 459 -3.67 -31.92 15.18
C PRO A 459 -4.40 -33.20 14.77
N GLU A 460 -3.89 -34.35 15.21
CA GLU A 460 -4.61 -35.62 15.16
C GLU A 460 -6.02 -35.39 15.70
N ALA A 461 -7.01 -35.68 14.85
CA ALA A 461 -8.40 -35.68 15.22
C ALA A 461 -8.59 -36.76 16.31
N ASN A 462 -8.68 -36.34 17.57
CA ASN A 462 -9.28 -37.16 18.59
C ASN A 462 -10.76 -37.35 18.21
N GLU A 463 -11.12 -38.58 17.90
CA GLU A 463 -12.49 -39.06 17.88
C GLU A 463 -13.13 -38.75 19.25
N SER A 464 -13.93 -37.68 19.29
CA SER A 464 -14.90 -37.48 20.36
C SER A 464 -16.25 -37.97 19.86
N GLU A 465 -16.75 -39.00 20.53
CA GLU A 465 -18.05 -39.64 20.37
C GLU A 465 -19.18 -38.63 20.12
N GLU A 466 -20.02 -38.96 19.13
CA GLU A 466 -21.29 -38.32 18.85
C GLU A 466 -22.19 -38.31 20.09
N THR A 467 -22.59 -37.11 20.52
CA THR A 467 -23.86 -36.94 21.21
C THR A 467 -24.67 -35.90 20.45
N ASP A 468 -25.65 -36.42 19.71
CA ASP A 468 -26.77 -35.69 19.12
C ASP A 468 -27.49 -34.86 20.17
N GLU A 469 -27.61 -33.56 19.97
CA GLU A 469 -28.79 -32.78 20.38
C GLU A 469 -28.91 -31.48 19.57
N PRO A 470 -30.08 -31.16 18.98
CA PRO A 470 -30.25 -29.97 18.15
C PRO A 470 -30.80 -28.76 18.93
N SER A 471 -30.18 -27.58 18.79
CA SER A 471 -30.82 -26.30 19.12
C SER A 471 -30.46 -25.26 18.04
N LEU A 472 -31.40 -24.79 17.21
CA LEU A 472 -32.34 -23.68 17.48
C LEU A 472 -31.68 -22.52 18.24
N PHE A 473 -31.11 -21.56 17.52
CA PHE A 473 -31.52 -20.14 17.44
C PHE A 473 -30.67 -19.38 16.42
#